data_AF-A0A3Q2WSV9-F1
#
_entry.id   AF-A0A3Q2WSV9-F1
#
_cell.length_a   1.000
_cell.length_b   1.000
_cell.length_c   1.000
_cell.angle_alpha   90.00
_cell.angle_beta   90.00
_cell.angle_gamma   90.00
#
_symmetry.space_group_name_H-M   'P 1'
#
loop_
_entity.id
_entity.type
_entity.pdbx_description
1 polymer ?
#
loop_
_entity_poly.entity_id
_entity_poly.type
_entity_poly.pdbx_seq_one_letter_code
_entity_poly.pdbx_strand_id
1 'polypeptide(L)' 'MNLGAILHLNGKLQEAEANYLRALQLKPDDAITQSNLRKLWKRLRENVCSKRP' A
#
# COMPACT_ATOMS: atom_id res chain seq x y z
N MET A 1 -8.85 7.37 10.01
CA MET A 1 -7.56 6.64 10.17
C MET A 1 -7.52 5.56 9.10
N ASN A 2 -6.63 5.68 8.11
CA ASN A 2 -6.64 4.80 6.94
C ASN A 2 -6.09 3.42 7.32
N LEU A 3 -6.95 2.42 7.37
CA LEU A 3 -6.60 1.01 7.67
C LEU A 3 -5.41 0.53 6.84
N GLY A 4 -5.31 0.94 5.57
CA GLY A 4 -4.16 0.65 4.71
C GLY A 4 -2.82 1.13 5.27
N ALA A 5 -2.77 2.26 5.98
CA ALA A 5 -1.54 2.76 6.60
C ALA A 5 -1.12 1.91 7.81
N ILE A 6 -2.08 1.46 8.60
CA ILE A 6 -1.81 0.56 9.73
C ILE A 6 -1.29 -0.79 9.23
N LEU A 7 -1.92 -1.34 8.18
CA LEU A 7 -1.49 -2.59 7.55
C LEU A 7 -0.09 -2.47 6.90
N HIS A 8 0.20 -1.34 6.26
CA HIS A 8 1.51 -1.03 5.69
C HIS A 8 2.60 -0.98 6.77
N LEU A 9 2.32 -0.37 7.92
CA LEU A 9 3.25 -0.35 9.06
C LEU A 9 3.45 -1.74 9.67
N ASN A 10 2.41 -2.57 9.70
CA ASN A 10 2.49 -3.95 10.19
C ASN A 10 3.13 -4.95 9.20
N GLY A 11 3.68 -4.48 8.08
CA GLY A 11 4.31 -5.34 7.08
C GLY A 11 3.34 -6.21 6.26
N LYS A 12 2.03 -6.03 6.46
CA LYS A 12 0.95 -6.70 5.72
C LYS A 12 0.71 -6.02 4.38
N LEU A 13 1.73 -6.05 3.52
CA LEU A 13 1.78 -5.20 2.33
C LEU A 13 0.66 -5.52 1.32
N GLN A 14 0.28 -6.79 1.17
CA GLN A 14 -0.80 -7.22 0.28
C GLN A 14 -2.19 -6.76 0.77
N GLU A 15 -2.44 -6.86 2.08
CA GLU A 15 -3.70 -6.37 2.68
C GLU A 15 -3.78 -4.83 2.60
N ALA A 16 -2.64 -4.14 2.78
CA ALA A 16 -2.56 -2.69 2.63
C ALA A 16 -2.90 -2.24 1.20
N GLU A 17 -2.42 -2.97 0.19
CA GLU A 17 -2.67 -2.67 -1.23
C GLU A 17 -4.15 -2.75 -1.56
N ALA A 18 -4.81 -3.85 -1.19
CA ALA A 18 -6.24 -4.03 -1.42
C ALA A 18 -7.07 -2.92 -0.76
N ASN A 19 -6.68 -2.47 0.43
CA ASN A 19 -7.36 -1.39 1.14
C ASN A 19 -7.17 -0.03 0.45
N TYR A 20 -5.96 0.29 -0.01
CA TYR A 20 -5.72 1.53 -0.73
C TYR A 20 -6.43 1.55 -2.09
N LEU A 21 -6.46 0.44 -2.81
CA LEU A 21 -7.19 0.34 -4.08
C LEU A 21 -8.70 0.55 -3.86
N ARG A 22 -9.29 -0.06 -2.83
CA ARG A 22 -10.70 0.16 -2.49
C ARG A 22 -10.98 1.61 -2.08
N ALA A 23 -10.07 2.23 -1.33
CA ALA A 23 -10.18 3.64 -0.98
C ALA A 23 -10.14 4.55 -2.23
N LEU A 24 -9.28 4.25 -3.20
CA LEU A 24 -9.21 4.98 -4.47
C LEU A 24 -10.41 4.72 -5.39
N GLN A 25 -11.05 3.55 -5.32
CA GLN A 25 -12.33 3.32 -6.01
C GLN A 25 -13.44 4.25 -5.50
N LEU A 26 -13.44 4.54 -4.20
CA LEU A 26 -14.42 5.45 -3.57
C LEU A 26 -14.04 6.92 -3.75
N LYS A 27 -12.74 7.23 -3.72
CA LYS A 27 -12.21 8.59 -3.89
C LYS A 27 -10.93 8.56 -4.74
N PRO A 28 -11.07 8.59 -6.07
CA PRO A 28 -9.92 8.54 -6.99
C PRO A 28 -8.92 9.66 -6.75
N ASP A 29 -9.39 10.84 -6.36
CA ASP A 29 -8.57 12.05 -6.18
C ASP A 29 -7.95 12.18 -4.78
N ASP A 30 -7.97 11.12 -3.97
CA ASP A 30 -7.30 11.12 -2.67
C ASP A 30 -5.78 11.03 -2.83
N ALA A 31 -5.15 12.20 -2.98
CA ALA A 31 -3.70 12.35 -3.10
C ALA A 31 -2.91 11.70 -1.94
N ILE A 32 -3.48 11.65 -0.73
CA ILE A 32 -2.83 11.02 0.43
C ILE A 32 -2.81 9.50 0.22
N THR A 33 -3.94 8.91 -0.18
CA THR A 33 -4.05 7.49 -0.47
C THR A 33 -3.15 7.09 -1.66
N GLN A 34 -3.11 7.88 -2.73
CA GLN A 34 -2.21 7.64 -3.86
C GLN A 34 -0.72 7.68 -3.44
N SER A 35 -0.33 8.66 -2.61
CA SER A 35 1.03 8.78 -2.09
C SER A 35 1.42 7.56 -1.24
N ASN A 36 0.50 7.10 -0.40
CA ASN A 36 0.71 5.92 0.43
C ASN A 36 0.80 4.62 -0.39
N LEU A 37 -0.04 4.46 -1.43
CA LEU A 37 0.03 3.32 -2.35
C LEU A 37 1.37 3.28 -3.11
N ARG A 38 1.88 4.44 -3.54
CA ARG A 38 3.19 4.53 -4.20
C ARG A 38 4.34 4.10 -3.28
N LYS A 39 4.32 4.54 -2.02
CA LYS A 39 5.30 4.09 -1.00
C LYS A 39 5.20 2.59 -0.75
N LEU A 40 3.98 2.06 -0.69
CA LEU A 40 3.72 0.63 -0.51
C LEU A 40 4.32 -0.19 -1.67
N TRP A 41 4.08 0.20 -2.92
CA TRP A 41 4.63 -0.49 -4.08
C TRP A 41 6.16 -0.48 -4.13
N LYS A 42 6.80 0.60 -3.67
CA LYS A 42 8.25 0.64 -3.52
C LYS A 42 8.73 -0.44 -2.55
N ARG A 43 8.07 -0.59 -1.39
CA ARG A 43 8.39 -1.64 -0.42
C ARG A 43 8.10 -3.05 -0.94
N LEU A 44 6.99 -3.24 -1.67
CA LEU A 44 6.70 -4.53 -2.30
C LEU A 44 7.80 -4.92 -3.30
N ARG A 45 8.28 -3.98 -4.12
CA ARG A 45 9.39 -4.20 -5.04
C ARG A 45 10.69 -4.57 -4.30
N GLU A 46 11.01 -3.85 -3.22
CA GLU A 46 12.17 -4.15 -2.38
C GLU A 46 12.06 -5.53 -1.72
N ASN A 47 10.86 -5.91 -1.26
CA ASN A 47 10.59 -7.22 -0.64
C ASN A 47 10.61 -8.38 -1.65
N VAL A 48 10.26 -8.13 -2.91
CA VAL A 48 10.45 -9.11 -3.99
C VAL A 48 11.92 -9.28 -4.33
N CYS A 49 12.72 -8.20 -4.24
CA CYS A 49 14.16 -8.26 -4.47
C CYS A 49 14.90 -9.03 -3.35
N SER A 50 14.46 -8.89 -2.09
CA SER A 50 15.00 -9.66 -0.96
C SER A 50 14.54 -11.13 -0.91
N LYS A 51 13.60 -11.51 -1.77
CA LYS A 51 13.08 -12.89 -1.92
C LYS A 51 13.64 -13.62 -3.13
N ARG A 52 14.58 -13.05 -3.89
CA ARG A 52 15.32 -13.81 -4.91
C ARG A 52 16.30 -14.77 -4.21
N PRO A 53 16.26 -16.09 -4.51
CA PRO A 53 17.29 -17.03 -4.07
C PRO A 53 18.67 -16.66 -4.62
#